data_AF-A0A9K3DD79-F1
#
_entry.id   AF-A0A9K3DD79-F1
#
_cell.length_a   1.000
_cell.length_b   1.000
_cell.length_c   1.000
_cell.angle_alpha   90.00
_cell.angle_beta   90.00
_cell.angle_gamma   90.00
#
_symmetry.space_group_name_H-M   'P 1'
#
loop_
_entity.id
_entity.type
_entity.pdbx_description
1 polymer ?
#
loop_
_entity_poly.entity_id
_entity_poly.type
_entity_poly.pdbx_seq_one_letter_code
_entity_poly.pdbx_strand_id
1 'polypeptide(L)' 'MPNVVPSHSMAYDTYGEPEDVLFVKPEEVPIKDFASDECLVSWMAAPVNPSDINQ' A
#
# COMPACT_ATOMS: atom_id res chain seq x y z
N MET A 1 13.08 19.87 -5.52
CA MET A 1 12.67 18.50 -5.89
C MET A 1 11.35 18.21 -5.17
N PRO A 2 10.42 17.45 -5.77
CA PRO A 2 9.16 17.11 -5.08
C PRO A 2 9.45 16.37 -3.77
N ASN A 3 8.69 16.68 -2.70
CA ASN A 3 8.83 16.06 -1.37
C ASN A 3 8.02 14.76 -1.23
N VAL A 4 7.59 14.20 -2.35
CA VAL A 4 6.78 13.00 -2.45
C VAL A 4 7.26 12.14 -3.62
N VAL A 5 7.04 10.84 -3.53
CA VAL A 5 7.20 9.89 -4.63
C VAL A 5 5.85 9.29 -5.01
N PRO A 6 5.50 9.24 -6.30
CA PRO A 6 4.32 8.50 -6.75
C PRO A 6 4.45 7.01 -6.40
N SER A 7 3.37 6.43 -5.89
CA SER A 7 3.26 5.03 -5.49
C SER A 7 1.86 4.48 -5.81
N HIS A 8 1.66 3.19 -5.61
CA HIS A 8 0.37 2.53 -5.71
C HIS A 8 0.14 1.65 -4.48
N SER A 9 -1.09 1.62 -3.99
CA SER A 9 -1.56 0.70 -2.96
C SER A 9 -2.71 -0.17 -3.48
N MET A 10 -2.88 -1.35 -2.91
CA MET A 10 -4.07 -2.18 -3.10
C MET A 10 -5.07 -1.84 -1.99
N ALA A 11 -6.29 -1.49 -2.35
CA ALA A 11 -7.31 -1.03 -1.40
C ALA A 11 -8.68 -1.65 -1.67
N TYR A 12 -9.58 -1.55 -0.68
CA TYR A 12 -11.00 -1.86 -0.78
C TYR A 12 -11.77 -0.89 0.11
N ASP A 13 -12.96 -0.45 -0.32
CA ASP A 13 -13.83 0.43 0.48
C ASP A 13 -14.90 -0.35 1.26
N THR A 14 -15.19 -1.57 0.82
CA THR A 14 -16.20 -2.46 1.39
C THR A 14 -15.68 -3.90 1.40
N TYR A 15 -16.11 -4.69 2.39
CA TYR A 15 -15.81 -6.13 2.44
C TYR A 15 -16.53 -6.90 1.33
N GLY A 16 -15.89 -7.96 0.84
CA GLY A 16 -16.41 -8.86 -0.19
C GLY A 16 -15.33 -9.77 -0.75
N GLU A 17 -15.65 -10.55 -1.78
CA GLU A 17 -14.66 -11.38 -2.46
C GLU A 17 -13.59 -10.48 -3.11
N PRO A 18 -12.29 -10.81 -3.00
CA PRO A 18 -11.20 -9.97 -3.50
C PRO A 18 -11.34 -9.55 -4.96
N GLU A 19 -11.92 -10.41 -5.80
CA GLU A 19 -12.15 -10.14 -7.23
C GLU A 19 -13.17 -9.02 -7.49
N ASP A 20 -14.07 -8.76 -6.55
CA ASP A 20 -15.14 -7.77 -6.67
C ASP A 20 -14.77 -6.43 -6.02
N VAL A 21 -13.92 -6.44 -4.99
CA VAL A 21 -13.73 -5.28 -4.11
C VAL A 21 -12.35 -4.63 -4.19
N LEU A 22 -11.32 -5.33 -4.67
CA LEU A 22 -9.96 -4.79 -4.71
C LEU A 22 -9.76 -3.85 -5.90
N PHE A 23 -9.10 -2.73 -5.65
CA PHE A 23 -8.65 -1.81 -6.69
C PHE A 23 -7.25 -1.27 -6.39
N VAL A 24 -6.57 -0.79 -7.44
CA VAL A 24 -5.28 -0.11 -7.33
C VAL A 24 -5.53 1.38 -7.14
N LYS A 25 -4.99 1.93 -6.05
CA LYS A 25 -5.10 3.34 -5.71
C LYS A 25 -3.75 4.05 -5.88
N PRO A 26 -3.65 5.08 -6.74
CA PRO A 26 -2.46 5.92 -6.82
C PRO A 26 -2.28 6.74 -5.53
N GLU A 27 -1.05 6.87 -5.06
CA GLU A 27 -0.71 7.61 -3.84
C GLU A 27 0.57 8.43 -4.02
N GLU A 28 0.70 9.47 -3.20
CA GLU A 28 1.93 10.26 -3.07
C GLU A 28 2.51 10.00 -1.68
N VAL A 29 3.69 9.36 -1.62
CA VAL A 29 4.33 8.99 -0.36
C VAL A 29 5.37 10.06 0.00
N PRO A 30 5.31 10.68 1.19
CA PRO A 30 6.33 11.62 1.64
C PRO A 30 7.72 10.98 1.67
N ILE A 31 8.75 11.71 1.24
CA ILE A 31 10.16 11.24 1.27
C ILE A 31 11.00 11.86 2.40
N LYS A 32 10.34 12.55 3.34
CA LYS A 32 10.98 13.25 4.46
C LYS A 32 10.04 13.27 5.68
N ASP A 33 10.56 13.74 6.80
CA ASP A 33 9.84 13.92 8.07
C ASP A 33 9.40 12.60 8.75
N PHE A 34 10.13 11.52 8.51
CA PHE A 34 9.97 10.24 9.21
C PHE A 34 10.36 10.36 10.69
N ALA A 35 9.67 9.63 11.57
CA ALA A 35 10.13 9.44 12.93
C ALA A 35 11.50 8.75 12.97
N SER A 36 12.21 8.82 14.10
CA SER A 36 13.58 8.28 14.22
C SER A 36 13.70 6.77 14.00
N ASP A 37 12.58 6.07 14.07
CA ASP A 37 12.41 4.62 13.93
C ASP A 37 11.65 4.21 12.65
N GLU A 38 11.39 5.16 11.76
CA GLU A 38 10.70 4.93 10.50
C GLU A 38 11.66 4.97 9.31
N CYS A 39 11.33 4.22 8.26
CA CYS A 39 12.05 4.28 6.99
C CYS A 39 11.09 4.13 5.81
N LEU A 40 11.49 4.70 4.67
CA LEU A 40 10.80 4.50 3.41
C LEU A 40 11.34 3.26 2.70
N VAL A 41 10.44 2.36 2.31
CA VAL A 41 10.77 1.15 1.56
C VAL A 41 10.13 1.15 0.18
N SER A 42 10.87 0.62 -0.79
CA SER A 42 10.31 0.24 -2.09
C SER A 42 10.09 -1.27 -2.08
N TRP A 43 8.83 -1.70 -2.14
CA TRP A 43 8.48 -3.12 -2.13
C TRP A 43 9.01 -3.81 -3.39
N MET A 44 9.72 -4.92 -3.22
CA MET A 44 10.20 -5.73 -4.34
C MET A 44 9.18 -6.79 -4.74
N ALA A 45 8.58 -7.46 -3.75
CA ALA A 45 7.50 -8.42 -3.88
C ALA A 45 6.86 -8.66 -2.50
N ALA A 46 5.61 -9.10 -2.48
CA ALA A 46 4.89 -9.56 -1.29
C ALA A 46 4.10 -10.83 -1.64
N PRO A 47 4.02 -11.83 -0.75
CA PRO A 47 3.16 -12.99 -0.95
C PRO A 47 1.68 -12.63 -0.76
N VAL A 48 0.79 -13.48 -1.27
CA VAL A 48 -0.64 -13.48 -0.92
C VAL A 48 -0.87 -14.67 0.00
N ASN A 49 -1.15 -14.43 1.27
CA ASN A 49 -1.41 -15.47 2.25
C ASN A 49 -2.91 -15.70 2.43
N PRO A 50 -3.33 -16.90 2.88
CA PRO A 50 -4.73 -17.15 3.22
C PRO A 50 -5.27 -16.19 4.31
N SER A 51 -4.42 -15.74 5.23
CA SER A 51 -4.78 -14.77 6.27
C SER A 51 -5.07 -13.36 5.72
N ASP A 52 -4.60 -13.04 4.52
CA ASP A 52 -4.82 -11.73 3.90
C ASP A 52 -6.21 -11.65 3.25
N ILE A 53 -6.80 -12.81 2.93
CA ILE A 53 -8.12 -12.95 2.29
C ILE A 53 -9.23 -13.15 3.32
N ASN A 54 -8.97 -13.95 4.36
CA ASN A 54 -10.00 -14.34 5.33
C ASN A 54 -9.98 -13.44 6.57
N GLN A 55 -11.07 -12.70 6.81
CA GLN A 55 -11.40 -12.08 8.10
C GLN A 55 -12.76 -12.56 8.61
#